data_AF-W2Y5V1-F1
#
_entry.id   AF-W2Y5V1-F1
#
_cell.length_a   1.000
_cell.length_b   1.000
_cell.length_c   1.000
_cell.angle_alpha   90.00
_cell.angle_beta   90.00
_cell.angle_gamma   90.00
#
_symmetry.space_group_name_H-M   'P 1'
#
loop_
_entity.id
_entity.type
_entity.pdbx_description
1 polymer ?
#
loop_
_entity_poly.entity_id
_entity_poly.type
_entity_poly.pdbx_seq_one_letter_code
_entity_poly.pdbx_strand_id
1 'polypeptide(L)'
;METRSSKEKSSAPERESNIAHPIFTPMPPTEITSTSHAALVKWRKERKIFEDIMRARCLTSGEDDNTVTRKELHFNLKESDVSERVLQYFISCERIIKEHGLYACFESEPGSKEKCSLLINSITPKALKEEVKNALRYQPPDAKSDECANSMI
;
A
#
# COMPACT_ATOMS: atom_id res chain seq x y z
N MET A 1 -20.98 -46.35 -43.89
CA MET A 1 -20.67 -46.43 -42.45
C MET A 1 -21.44 -45.29 -41.80
N GLU A 2 -22.60 -45.61 -41.24
CA GLU A 2 -23.55 -44.66 -40.63
C GLU A 2 -23.01 -44.14 -39.29
N THR A 3 -23.29 -42.91 -38.86
CA THR A 3 -24.45 -42.54 -38.00
C THR A 3 -24.39 -41.01 -37.76
N ARG A 4 -25.44 -40.24 -38.09
CA ARG A 4 -26.55 -39.71 -37.25
C ARG A 4 -26.19 -38.66 -36.17
N SER A 5 -26.78 -37.48 -36.37
CA SER A 5 -26.97 -36.32 -35.48
C SER A 5 -27.42 -36.64 -34.04
N SER A 6 -26.93 -35.88 -33.06
CA SER A 6 -27.71 -35.46 -31.89
C SER A 6 -27.18 -34.16 -31.29
N LYS A 7 -28.10 -33.20 -31.18
CA LYS A 7 -27.98 -31.91 -30.51
C LYS A 7 -28.34 -32.14 -29.04
N GLU A 8 -27.48 -31.75 -28.10
CA GLU A 8 -28.00 -31.34 -26.78
C GLU A 8 -27.17 -30.21 -26.19
N LYS A 9 -27.93 -29.25 -25.67
CA LYS A 9 -27.58 -27.94 -25.17
C LYS A 9 -27.50 -28.09 -23.66
N SER A 10 -26.39 -27.74 -23.03
CA SER A 10 -26.42 -27.42 -21.60
C SER A 10 -25.56 -26.19 -21.35
N SER A 11 -26.27 -25.06 -21.33
CA SER A 11 -25.82 -23.80 -20.75
C SER A 11 -25.60 -24.04 -19.27
N ALA A 12 -24.33 -24.09 -18.86
CA ALA A 12 -24.00 -23.92 -17.45
C ALA A 12 -24.03 -22.41 -17.17
N PRO A 13 -24.81 -21.92 -16.21
CA PRO A 13 -24.83 -20.50 -15.90
C PRO A 13 -23.46 -20.13 -15.32
N GLU A 14 -22.77 -19.23 -16.01
CA GLU A 14 -21.78 -18.35 -15.39
C GLU A 14 -22.51 -17.58 -14.30
N ARG A 15 -22.51 -18.19 -13.12
CA ARG A 15 -22.89 -17.55 -11.87
C ARG A 15 -21.82 -16.51 -11.58
N GLU A 16 -21.96 -15.37 -12.25
CA GLU A 16 -21.52 -14.07 -11.76
C GLU A 16 -22.10 -13.97 -10.36
N SER A 17 -21.29 -14.41 -9.40
CA SER A 17 -21.58 -14.28 -8.01
C SER A 17 -21.49 -12.79 -7.72
N ASN A 18 -22.63 -12.11 -7.89
CA ASN A 18 -22.96 -10.85 -7.24
C ASN A 18 -22.93 -11.10 -5.73
N ILE A 19 -21.74 -11.32 -5.20
CA ILE A 19 -21.51 -11.29 -3.77
C ILE A 19 -21.45 -9.79 -3.50
N ALA A 20 -22.57 -9.24 -3.03
CA ALA A 20 -22.55 -8.01 -2.27
C ALA A 20 -21.68 -8.30 -1.06
N HIS A 21 -20.37 -8.08 -1.20
CA HIS A 21 -19.44 -8.27 -0.11
C HIS A 21 -19.75 -7.20 0.93
N PRO A 22 -20.05 -7.57 2.17
CA PRO A 22 -20.20 -6.57 3.22
C PRO A 22 -18.90 -5.77 3.30
N ILE A 23 -19.03 -4.45 3.29
CA ILE A 23 -17.93 -3.45 3.30
C ILE A 23 -16.94 -3.68 4.46
N PHE A 24 -17.29 -4.53 5.43
CA PHE A 24 -16.58 -4.74 6.69
C PHE A 24 -15.67 -5.99 6.79
N THR A 25 -15.59 -6.86 5.78
CA THR A 25 -14.60 -7.97 5.84
C THR A 25 -13.23 -7.53 5.33
N PRO A 26 -12.14 -7.63 6.13
CA PRO A 26 -10.77 -7.48 5.62
C PRO A 26 -10.53 -8.57 4.57
N MET A 27 -10.43 -8.19 3.30
CA MET A 27 -10.06 -9.14 2.26
C MET A 27 -8.56 -9.42 2.42
N PRO A 28 -8.13 -10.67 2.66
CA PRO A 28 -6.71 -10.97 2.73
C PRO A 28 -6.07 -10.78 1.35
N PRO A 29 -4.79 -10.36 1.28
CA PRO A 29 -4.06 -10.27 0.02
C PRO A 29 -4.14 -11.59 -0.77
N THR A 30 -4.50 -11.52 -2.05
CA THR A 30 -4.61 -12.73 -2.89
C THR A 30 -3.23 -13.32 -3.15
N GLU A 31 -2.94 -14.49 -2.60
CA GLU A 31 -1.71 -15.26 -2.86
C GLU A 31 -1.71 -15.84 -4.28
N ILE A 32 -0.54 -15.85 -4.95
CA ILE A 32 -0.41 -16.42 -6.30
C ILE A 32 -0.26 -17.94 -6.17
N THR A 33 -1.36 -18.68 -6.35
CA THR A 33 -1.39 -20.15 -6.23
C THR A 33 -0.92 -20.88 -7.49
N SER A 34 -0.75 -20.17 -8.61
CA SER A 34 -0.30 -20.73 -9.90
C SER A 34 0.29 -19.66 -10.80
N THR A 35 1.33 -20.01 -11.55
CA THR A 35 2.00 -19.15 -12.55
C THR A 35 1.43 -19.29 -13.96
N SER A 36 0.32 -20.03 -14.13
CA SER A 36 -0.34 -20.17 -15.43
C SER A 36 -0.92 -18.83 -15.92
N HIS A 37 -1.04 -18.66 -17.24
CA HIS A 37 -1.56 -17.42 -17.84
C HIS A 37 -2.96 -17.06 -17.31
N ALA A 38 -3.86 -18.06 -17.22
CA ALA A 38 -5.21 -17.87 -16.70
C ALA A 38 -5.20 -17.42 -15.22
N ALA A 39 -4.33 -18.02 -14.39
CA ALA A 39 -4.21 -17.66 -12.98
C ALA A 39 -3.66 -16.24 -12.80
N LEU A 40 -2.65 -15.84 -13.58
CA LEU A 40 -2.08 -14.49 -13.51
C LEU A 40 -3.07 -13.42 -14.00
N VAL A 41 -3.86 -13.69 -15.04
CA VAL A 41 -4.90 -12.77 -15.52
C VAL A 41 -6.02 -12.62 -14.48
N LYS A 42 -6.45 -13.73 -13.88
CA LYS A 42 -7.45 -13.74 -12.80
C LYS A 42 -6.94 -12.95 -11.58
N TRP A 43 -5.73 -13.24 -11.11
CA TRP A 43 -5.09 -12.55 -9.99
C TRP A 43 -4.97 -11.04 -10.25
N ARG A 44 -4.59 -10.62 -11.47
CA ARG A 44 -4.52 -9.19 -11.81
C ARG A 44 -5.88 -8.50 -11.67
N LYS A 45 -6.97 -9.14 -12.11
CA LYS A 45 -8.33 -8.60 -11.99
C LYS A 45 -8.77 -8.53 -10.53
N GLU A 46 -8.57 -9.61 -9.77
CA GLU A 46 -8.93 -9.68 -8.35
C GLU A 46 -8.12 -8.69 -7.52
N ARG A 47 -6.83 -8.53 -7.80
CA ARG A 47 -5.98 -7.55 -7.14
C ARG A 47 -6.42 -6.11 -7.40
N LYS A 48 -6.85 -5.80 -8.63
CA LYS A 48 -7.42 -4.47 -8.93
C LYS A 48 -8.69 -4.20 -8.13
N ILE A 49 -9.59 -5.18 -8.03
CA ILE A 49 -10.82 -5.08 -7.23
C ILE A 49 -10.48 -4.91 -5.74
N PHE A 50 -9.49 -5.64 -5.23
CA PHE A 50 -8.99 -5.48 -3.86
C PHE A 50 -8.50 -4.04 -3.60
N GLU A 51 -7.67 -3.50 -4.49
CA GLU A 51 -7.15 -2.13 -4.39
C GLU A 51 -8.29 -1.09 -4.46
N ASP A 52 -9.27 -1.28 -5.34
CA ASP A 52 -10.44 -0.39 -5.46
C ASP A 52 -11.33 -0.44 -4.20
N ILE A 53 -11.54 -1.63 -3.61
CA ILE A 53 -12.29 -1.80 -2.36
C ILE A 53 -11.53 -1.19 -1.17
N MET A 54 -10.21 -1.40 -1.08
CA MET A 54 -9.39 -0.78 -0.03
C MET A 54 -9.41 0.74 -0.16
N ARG A 55 -9.26 1.28 -1.37
CA ARG A 55 -9.41 2.72 -1.64
C ARG A 55 -10.78 3.25 -1.23
N ALA A 56 -11.86 2.57 -1.60
CA ALA A 56 -13.21 2.94 -1.23
C ALA A 56 -13.43 2.90 0.29
N ARG A 57 -12.84 1.92 0.99
CA ARG A 57 -12.84 1.83 2.46
C ARG A 57 -12.18 3.04 3.11
N CYS A 58 -11.03 3.46 2.61
CA CYS A 58 -10.33 4.64 3.13
C CYS A 58 -11.18 5.91 2.96
N LEU A 59 -11.98 5.98 1.89
CA LEU A 59 -12.91 7.07 1.65
C LEU A 59 -14.22 6.99 2.48
N THR A 60 -14.64 5.81 2.94
CA THR A 60 -15.97 5.58 3.56
C THR A 60 -15.95 5.26 5.05
N SER A 61 -14.86 4.68 5.57
CA SER A 61 -14.75 4.26 6.98
C SER A 61 -14.33 5.41 7.92
N GLY A 62 -13.64 6.43 7.40
CA GLY A 62 -12.96 7.43 8.26
C GLY A 62 -11.76 6.85 9.03
N GLU A 63 -11.51 5.53 8.92
CA GLU A 63 -10.25 4.89 9.27
C GLU A 63 -9.20 5.22 8.20
N ASP A 64 -8.44 6.26 8.49
CA ASP A 64 -7.30 6.79 7.73
C ASP A 64 -6.29 5.67 7.35
N ASP A 65 -5.72 5.67 6.15
CA ASP A 65 -4.64 4.75 5.67
C ASP A 65 -3.51 4.61 6.70
N ASN A 66 -3.32 5.69 7.43
CA ASN A 66 -2.39 5.88 8.51
C ASN A 66 -2.70 4.97 9.71
N THR A 67 -3.94 4.51 9.92
CA THR A 67 -4.32 3.64 11.06
C THR A 67 -3.82 2.21 10.92
N VAL A 68 -3.91 1.63 9.72
CA VAL A 68 -3.41 0.27 9.42
C VAL A 68 -1.88 0.28 9.50
N THR A 69 -1.27 1.24 8.81
CA THR A 69 0.19 1.41 8.76
C THR A 69 0.79 1.75 10.13
N ARG A 70 0.18 2.65 10.93
CA ARG A 70 0.66 2.98 12.30
C ARG A 70 0.68 1.80 13.25
N LYS A 71 -0.24 0.84 13.11
CA LYS A 71 -0.32 -0.32 14.01
C LYS A 71 0.77 -1.35 13.73
N GLU A 72 1.14 -1.51 12.46
CA GLU A 72 2.10 -2.52 12.01
C GLU A 72 3.55 -1.97 11.95
N LEU A 73 3.71 -0.67 11.78
CA LEU A 73 5.01 -0.04 11.65
C LEU A 73 5.69 0.14 13.02
N HIS A 74 6.87 -0.47 13.19
CA HIS A 74 7.61 -0.44 14.46
C HIS A 74 9.05 0.04 14.27
N PHE A 75 9.47 1.02 15.07
CA PHE A 75 10.85 1.52 15.08
C PHE A 75 11.68 0.68 16.07
N ASN A 76 12.55 -0.20 15.56
CA ASN A 76 13.27 -1.18 16.38
C ASN A 76 14.42 -0.56 17.18
N LEU A 77 14.16 -0.12 18.41
CA LEU A 77 15.19 0.44 19.31
C LEU A 77 16.26 -0.55 19.79
N LYS A 78 16.09 -1.86 19.56
CA LYS A 78 17.11 -2.85 19.92
C LYS A 78 18.27 -2.87 18.93
N GLU A 79 18.06 -2.39 17.70
CA GLU A 79 19.13 -2.24 16.72
C GLU A 79 20.03 -1.07 17.15
N SER A 80 21.30 -1.37 17.37
CA SER A 80 22.31 -0.41 17.85
C SER A 80 22.76 0.53 16.74
N ASP A 81 22.82 0.05 15.50
CA ASP A 81 23.18 0.88 14.36
C ASP A 81 21.99 1.76 13.97
N VAL A 82 22.17 3.08 14.09
CA VAL A 82 21.10 4.05 13.83
C VAL A 82 20.69 4.03 12.35
N SER A 83 21.65 3.90 11.44
CA SER A 83 21.40 3.92 10.00
C SER A 83 20.64 2.67 9.57
N GLU A 84 21.06 1.50 10.06
CA GLU A 84 20.37 0.23 9.79
C GLU A 84 18.94 0.25 10.35
N ARG A 85 18.76 0.75 11.57
CA ARG A 85 17.44 0.89 12.19
C ARG A 85 16.51 1.76 11.36
N VAL A 86 17.01 2.89 10.86
CA VAL A 86 16.24 3.79 9.99
C VAL A 86 15.91 3.11 8.67
N LEU A 87 16.89 2.45 8.04
CA LEU A 87 16.70 1.73 6.78
C LEU A 87 15.63 0.63 6.91
N GLN A 88 15.71 -0.20 7.95
CA GLN A 88 14.72 -1.25 8.23
C GLN A 88 13.31 -0.68 8.43
N TYR A 89 13.22 0.49 9.07
CA TYR A 89 11.95 1.17 9.27
C TYR A 89 11.33 1.62 7.94
N PHE A 90 12.12 2.20 7.04
CA PHE A 90 11.66 2.57 5.70
C PHE A 90 11.26 1.35 4.88
N ILE A 91 12.08 0.29 4.87
CA ILE A 91 11.76 -0.97 4.16
C ILE A 91 10.47 -1.58 4.69
N SER A 92 10.26 -1.57 6.01
CA SER A 92 9.03 -2.07 6.62
C SER A 92 7.81 -1.26 6.19
N CYS A 93 7.93 0.07 6.10
CA CYS A 93 6.88 0.93 5.58
C CYS A 93 6.53 0.61 4.12
N GLU A 94 7.53 0.48 3.23
CA GLU A 94 7.28 0.10 1.83
C GLU A 94 6.62 -1.27 1.71
N ARG A 95 7.03 -2.24 2.54
CA ARG A 95 6.41 -3.56 2.59
C ARG A 95 4.94 -3.47 2.98
N ILE A 96 4.60 -2.76 4.06
CA ILE A 96 3.22 -2.60 4.53
C ILE A 96 2.38 -1.90 3.45
N ILE A 97 2.88 -0.81 2.86
CA ILE A 97 2.20 -0.10 1.76
C ILE A 97 1.91 -1.04 0.60
N LYS A 98 2.86 -1.90 0.23
CA LYS A 98 2.69 -2.88 -0.86
C LYS A 98 1.70 -3.99 -0.51
N GLU A 99 1.77 -4.54 0.70
CA GLU A 99 0.89 -5.60 1.19
C GLU A 99 -0.57 -5.14 1.22
N HIS A 100 -0.82 -3.92 1.69
CA HIS A 100 -2.16 -3.34 1.78
C HIS A 100 -2.62 -2.62 0.50
N GLY A 101 -1.77 -2.54 -0.54
CA GLY A 101 -2.10 -1.92 -1.82
C GLY A 101 -2.23 -0.38 -1.77
N LEU A 102 -1.58 0.26 -0.81
CA LEU A 102 -1.71 1.71 -0.54
C LEU A 102 -0.78 2.59 -1.39
N TYR A 103 -0.11 2.02 -2.38
CA TYR A 103 0.93 2.73 -3.14
C TYR A 103 0.37 3.99 -3.82
N ALA A 104 -0.82 3.89 -4.42
CA ALA A 104 -1.49 5.02 -5.07
C ALA A 104 -1.85 6.18 -4.13
N CYS A 105 -1.97 5.93 -2.81
CA CYS A 105 -2.25 6.97 -1.82
C CYS A 105 -1.02 7.88 -1.60
N PHE A 106 0.19 7.37 -1.87
CA PHE A 106 1.45 8.05 -1.58
C PHE A 106 2.24 8.49 -2.82
N GLU A 107 1.75 8.21 -4.03
CA GLU A 107 2.40 8.60 -5.30
C GLU A 107 2.37 10.12 -5.56
N SER A 108 1.39 10.83 -5.00
CA SER A 108 1.21 12.26 -5.20
C SER A 108 2.09 13.12 -4.27
N GLU A 109 2.31 14.39 -4.60
CA GLU A 109 3.03 15.33 -3.73
C GLU A 109 2.39 15.46 -2.34
N PRO A 110 1.06 15.62 -2.20
CA PRO A 110 0.38 15.55 -0.91
C PRO A 110 0.56 14.19 -0.22
N GLY A 111 0.44 13.09 -0.97
CA GLY A 111 0.61 11.74 -0.45
C GLY A 111 2.00 11.51 0.13
N SER A 112 3.05 12.00 -0.53
CA SER A 112 4.42 11.89 -0.01
C SER A 112 4.61 12.64 1.33
N LYS A 113 3.98 13.79 1.51
CA LYS A 113 3.96 14.53 2.79
C LYS A 113 3.20 13.77 3.86
N GLU A 114 2.07 13.17 3.51
CA GLU A 114 1.29 12.31 4.40
C GLU A 114 2.09 11.07 4.82
N LYS A 115 2.84 10.46 3.91
CA LYS A 115 3.76 9.35 4.20
C LYS A 115 4.85 9.76 5.19
N CYS A 116 5.47 10.91 5.00
CA CYS A 116 6.44 11.46 5.97
C CYS A 116 5.78 11.68 7.35
N SER A 117 4.59 12.26 7.37
CA SER A 117 3.82 12.46 8.61
C SER A 117 3.49 11.13 9.30
N LEU A 118 3.06 10.10 8.55
CA LEU A 118 2.81 8.75 9.02
C LEU A 118 4.08 8.13 9.65
N LEU A 119 5.21 8.18 8.94
CA LEU A 119 6.48 7.64 9.41
C LEU A 119 6.88 8.27 10.75
N ILE A 120 6.76 9.59 10.89
CA ILE A 120 7.11 10.30 12.13
C ILE A 120 6.09 9.99 13.24
N ASN A 121 4.79 10.00 12.93
CA ASN A 121 3.75 9.79 13.93
C ASN A 121 3.68 8.36 14.48
N SER A 122 4.19 7.38 13.71
CA SER A 122 4.27 5.96 14.07
C SER A 122 5.47 5.63 14.98
N ILE A 123 6.43 6.55 15.15
CA ILE A 123 7.58 6.31 16.03
C ILE A 123 7.10 6.14 17.47
N THR A 124 7.47 5.01 18.04
CA THR A 124 7.31 4.69 19.47
C THR A 124 8.71 4.39 20.00
N PRO A 125 9.18 5.07 21.06
CA PRO A 125 8.45 5.81 22.09
C PRO A 125 8.14 7.29 21.76
N LYS A 126 7.15 7.87 22.48
CA LYS A 126 6.69 9.24 22.28
C LYS A 126 7.80 10.29 22.40
N ALA A 127 8.75 10.11 23.32
CA ALA A 127 9.87 11.04 23.50
C ALA A 127 10.68 11.20 22.21
N LEU A 128 11.06 10.07 21.60
CA LEU A 128 11.81 10.06 20.34
C LEU A 128 11.01 10.69 19.19
N LYS A 129 9.71 10.40 19.11
CA LYS A 129 8.83 11.05 18.12
C LYS A 129 8.84 12.57 18.25
N GLU A 130 8.70 13.10 19.47
CA GLU A 130 8.67 14.55 19.67
C GLU A 130 10.03 15.18 19.39
N GLU A 131 11.13 14.49 19.70
CA GLU A 131 12.48 14.93 19.34
C GLU A 131 12.67 15.05 17.82
N VAL A 132 12.24 14.04 17.06
CA VAL A 132 12.27 14.06 15.59
C VAL A 132 11.39 15.20 15.05
N LYS A 133 10.17 15.37 15.57
CA LYS A 133 9.29 16.49 15.19
C LYS A 133 9.92 17.85 15.48
N ASN A 134 10.58 17.97 16.62
CA ASN A 134 11.26 19.19 17.03
C ASN A 134 12.43 19.49 16.07
N ALA A 135 13.27 18.50 15.78
CA ALA A 135 14.38 18.64 14.83
C ALA A 135 13.89 19.11 13.45
N LEU A 136 12.77 18.58 12.94
CA LEU A 136 12.18 18.99 11.67
C LEU A 136 11.58 20.40 11.70
N ARG A 137 10.99 20.84 12.82
CA ARG A 137 10.43 22.19 12.96
C ARG A 137 11.49 23.28 13.02
N TYR A 138 12.62 22.97 13.64
CA TYR A 138 13.72 23.90 13.85
C TYR A 138 14.87 23.71 12.87
N GLN A 139 14.76 22.77 11.93
CA GLN A 139 15.65 22.74 10.78
C GLN A 139 15.44 24.03 9.99
N PRO A 140 16.47 24.87 9.82
CA PRO A 140 16.36 26.00 8.91
C PRO A 140 15.96 25.43 7.54
N PRO A 141 15.00 26.06 6.83
CA PRO A 141 14.79 25.71 5.43
C PRO A 141 16.12 25.97 4.74
N ASP A 142 16.85 24.92 4.38
CA ASP A 142 18.05 25.07 3.57
C ASP A 142 17.70 26.03 2.42
N ALA A 143 18.57 27.02 2.25
CA ALA A 143 18.46 28.06 1.22
C ALA A 143 17.82 27.48 -0.04
N LYS A 144 16.59 27.91 -0.31
CA LYS A 144 15.92 27.61 -1.57
C LYS A 144 16.81 28.19 -2.67
N SER A 145 17.37 27.31 -3.50
CA SER A 145 18.11 27.62 -4.72
C SER A 145 19.42 28.39 -4.55
N ASP A 146 20.54 27.68 -4.61
CA ASP A 146 21.69 28.14 -5.39
C ASP A 146 22.52 26.94 -5.90
N GLU A 147 21.96 26.24 -6.90
CA GLU A 147 22.76 25.53 -7.89
C GLU A 147 22.18 25.81 -9.29
N CYS A 148 22.11 27.12 -9.62
CA CYS A 148 22.00 27.61 -10.99
C CYS A 148 23.04 28.71 -11.20
N ALA A 149 24.32 28.43 -10.95
CA ALA A 149 25.43 29.27 -11.43
C ALA A 149 26.80 28.56 -11.40
N ASN A 150 26.89 27.27 -11.74
CA ASN A 150 28.20 26.69 -12.09
C ASN A 150 28.12 25.66 -13.20
N SER A 151 27.47 26.07 -14.29
CA SER A 151 27.72 25.56 -15.64
C SER A 151 27.17 26.58 -16.63
N MET A 152 27.87 27.71 -16.74
CA MET A 152 27.87 28.44 -17.99
C MET A 152 29.28 28.98 -18.21
N ILE A 153 29.85 28.45 -19.29
CA ILE A 153 31.04 28.84 -20.05
C ILE A 153 31.33 30.34 -19.98
#